data_AF-A0AAU8BHP1-F1
#
_entry.id   AF-A0AAU8BHP1-F1
#
_cell.length_a   1.000
_cell.length_b   1.000
_cell.length_c   1.000
_cell.angle_alpha   90.00
_cell.angle_beta   90.00
_cell.angle_gamma   90.00
#
_symmetry.space_group_name_H-M   'P 1'
#
loop_
_entity.id
_entity.type
_entity.pdbx_description
1 polymer ?
#
loop_
_entity_poly.entity_id
_entity_poly.type
_entity_poly.pdbx_seq_one_letter_code
_entity_poly.pdbx_strand_id
1 'polypeptide(L)' 'MKATHKTMLMTIVVMLIALAVINNVGALKPIKEQINGNSGWF' A
#
# COMPACT_ATOMS: atom_id res chain seq x y z
N MET A 1 23.03 0.47 -10.97
CA MET A 1 22.33 -0.09 -9.79
C MET A 1 22.69 -1.56 -9.64
N LYS A 2 23.33 -1.96 -8.54
CA LYS A 2 23.61 -3.38 -8.24
C LYS A 2 22.29 -4.14 -8.14
N ALA A 3 22.26 -5.44 -8.48
CA ALA A 3 21.04 -6.25 -8.52
C ALA A 3 20.16 -6.11 -7.27
N THR A 4 20.78 -6.05 -6.09
CA THR A 4 20.12 -5.82 -4.79
C THR A 4 19.25 -4.56 -4.74
N HIS A 5 19.69 -3.46 -5.36
CA HIS A 5 18.92 -2.21 -5.38
C HIS A 5 17.70 -2.33 -6.29
N LYS A 6 17.82 -3.06 -7.40
CA LYS A 6 16.68 -3.33 -8.30
C LYS A 6 15.64 -4.21 -7.62
N THR A 7 16.06 -5.24 -6.89
CA THR A 7 15.15 -6.11 -6.12
C THR A 7 14.44 -5.32 -5.03
N MET A 8 15.16 -4.52 -4.24
CA MET A 8 14.56 -3.67 -3.21
C MET A 8 13.52 -2.71 -3.80
N LEU A 9 13.86 -2.04 -4.91
CA LEU A 9 12.94 -1.09 -5.55
C LEU A 9 11.69 -1.79 -6.09
N MET A 10 11.85 -2.98 -6.66
CA MET A 10 10.73 -3.79 -7.14
C MET A 10 9.81 -4.23 -5.99
N THR A 11 10.37 -4.67 -4.87
CA THR A 11 9.60 -4.99 -3.65
C THR A 11 8.81 -3.79 -3.14
N ILE A 12 9.44 -2.62 -3.07
CA ILE A 12 8.78 -1.37 -2.62
C ILE A 12 7.63 -1.01 -3.57
N VAL A 13 7.85 -1.08 -4.88
CA VAL A 13 6.82 -0.77 -5.89
C VAL A 13 5.63 -1.73 -5.75
N VAL A 14 5.88 -3.03 -5.61
CA VAL A 14 4.80 -4.02 -5.44
C VAL A 14 4.03 -3.77 -4.14
N MET A 15 4.71 -3.45 -3.05
CA MET A 15 4.08 -3.12 -1.78
C MET A 15 3.19 -1.87 -1.88
N LEU A 16 3.68 -0.81 -2.54
CA LEU A 16 2.92 0.42 -2.75
C LEU A 16 1.68 0.19 -3.61
N ILE A 17 1.78 -0.64 -4.67
CA ILE A 17 0.63 -1.01 -5.50
C ILE A 17 -0.39 -1.80 -4.69
N ALA A 18 0.03 -2.77 -3.88
CA ALA A 18 -0.87 -3.54 -3.04
C ALA A 18 -1.62 -2.64 -2.04
N LEU A 19 -0.91 -1.69 -1.40
CA LEU A 19 -1.51 -0.70 -0.50
C LEU A 19 -2.49 0.21 -1.22
N ALA A 20 -2.15 0.69 -2.43
CA ALA A 20 -3.03 1.52 -3.23
C ALA A 20 -4.30 0.76 -3.65
N VAL A 21 -4.19 -0.51 -4.04
CA VAL A 21 -5.34 -1.37 -4.35
C VAL A 21 -6.23 -1.54 -3.12
N ILE A 22 -5.65 -1.87 -1.97
CA ILE A 22 -6.40 -1.96 -0.71
C ILE A 22 -7.11 -0.63 -0.44
N ASN A 23 -6.42 0.51 -0.62
CA ASN A 23 -6.99 1.83 -0.39
C ASN A 23 -8.12 2.19 -1.38
N ASN A 24 -8.09 1.67 -2.61
CA ASN A 24 -9.09 1.99 -3.63
C ASN A 24 -10.24 0.96 -3.72
N VAL A 25 -10.07 -0.24 -3.17
CA VAL A 25 -11.14 -1.25 -3.11
C VAL A 25 -12.16 -0.84 -2.04
N GLY A 26 -13.32 -0.34 -2.48
CA GLY A 26 -14.41 0.13 -1.62
C GLY A 26 -14.98 -0.94 -0.67
N ALA A 27 -14.80 -2.22 -0.97
CA ALA A 27 -15.21 -3.32 -0.09
C ALA A 27 -14.42 -3.41 1.23
N LEU A 28 -13.20 -2.85 1.28
CA LEU A 28 -12.35 -2.84 2.47
C LEU A 28 -12.50 -1.55 3.29
N LYS A 29 -13.46 -0.69 2.93
CA LYS A 29 -13.71 0.60 3.58
C LYS A 29 -13.94 0.52 5.11
N PRO A 30 -14.72 -0.43 5.67
CA PRO A 30 -14.86 -0.54 7.12
C PRO A 30 -13.56 -0.93 7.84
N ILE A 31 -12.72 -1.75 7.20
CA ILE A 31 -11.41 -2.13 7.74
C ILE A 31 -10.44 -0.93 7.67
N LYS A 32 -10.49 -0.15 6.59
CA LYS A 32 -9.71 1.10 6.47
C LYS A 32 -10.09 2.08 7.56
N GLU A 33 -11.38 2.32 7.79
CA GLU A 33 -11.84 3.26 8.81
C GLU A 33 -11.45 2.82 10.23
N GLN A 34 -11.41 1.50 10.50
CA GLN A 34 -10.90 0.96 11.77
C GLN A 34 -9.39 1.13 11.96
N ILE A 35 -8.59 0.96 10.91
CA ILE A 35 -7.11 0.98 11.00
C ILE A 35 -6.56 2.41 10.90
N ASN A 36 -7.12 3.22 10.01
CA ASN A 36 -6.60 4.55 9.70
C ASN A 36 -7.29 5.68 10.49
N GLY A 37 -8.45 5.44 11.11
CA GLY A 37 -9.27 6.50 11.67
C GLY A 37 -9.83 7.46 10.61
N ASN A 38 -10.68 8.41 11.04
CA ASN A 38 -11.41 9.34 10.16
C ASN A 38 -10.51 10.30 9.32
N SER A 39 -9.20 10.27 9.55
CA SER A 39 -8.19 10.97 8.75
C SER A 39 -7.14 9.94 8.31
N GLY A 40 -7.29 9.39 7.12
CA GLY A 40 -6.37 8.39 6.62
C GLY A 40 -4.91 8.84 6.61
N TRP A 41 -3.99 7.91 6.88
CA TRP A 41 -2.55 8.07 6.60
C TRP A 41 -2.25 7.98 5.09
N PHE A 42 -3.29 7.77 4.27
CA PHE A 42 -3.45 8.09 2.86
C PHE A 42 -4.71 8.94 2.67
#